data_AF-A0A5B8LJY2-F1
#
_entry.id   AF-A0A5B8LJY2-F1
#
_cell.length_a   1.000
_cell.length_b   1.000
_cell.length_c   1.000
_cell.angle_alpha   90.00
_cell.angle_beta   90.00
_cell.angle_gamma   90.00
#
_symmetry.space_group_name_H-M   'P 1'
#
loop_
_entity.id
_entity.type
_entity.pdbx_description
1 polymer ?
#
loop_
_entity_poly.entity_id
_entity_poly.type
_entity_poly.pdbx_seq_one_letter_code
_entity_poly.pdbx_strand_id
1 'polypeptide(L)'
;MLAGLFASSGSTGYTFADTPFSGLTGGSTDTNNLLTFNYTGLGAGIYNNTLTFSGRSQYAGLNDFALTPITITVRATVTGTGPVDPGAVPEPATWTMMILGLGLIGGSMRRRTAQRTAA
;
A
#
# COMPACT_ATOMS: atom_id res chain seq x y z
N MET A 1 3.97 9.27 1.15
CA MET A 1 5.10 9.27 0.19
C MET A 1 5.14 7.89 -0.45
N LEU A 2 5.26 7.78 -1.78
CA LEU A 2 5.31 6.49 -2.48
C LEU A 2 6.72 5.90 -2.33
N ALA A 3 6.86 4.84 -1.54
CA ALA A 3 8.10 4.09 -1.43
C ALA A 3 8.16 3.05 -2.56
N GLY A 4 9.16 3.18 -3.44
CA GLY A 4 9.47 2.16 -4.45
C GLY A 4 10.49 1.18 -3.89
N LEU A 5 10.25 -0.12 -4.08
CA LEU A 5 11.20 -1.18 -3.79
C LEU A 5 11.67 -1.75 -5.13
N PHE A 6 12.97 -1.78 -5.37
CA PHE A 6 13.52 -2.50 -6.51
C PHE A 6 13.60 -3.99 -6.16
N ALA A 7 12.77 -4.82 -6.80
CA ALA A 7 12.83 -6.27 -6.70
C ALA A 7 13.28 -6.82 -8.05
N SER A 8 14.54 -7.27 -8.14
CA SER A 8 15.05 -7.95 -9.32
C SER A 8 14.78 -9.46 -9.21
N SER A 9 14.31 -10.08 -10.30
CA SER A 9 14.30 -11.54 -10.45
C SER A 9 15.09 -11.88 -11.73
N GLY A 10 16.38 -12.12 -11.54
CA GLY A 10 17.37 -12.43 -12.58
C GLY A 10 18.72 -12.76 -11.93
N SER A 11 19.52 -13.64 -12.53
CA SER A 11 20.64 -14.37 -11.89
C SER A 11 21.84 -13.53 -11.39
N THR A 12 21.74 -12.21 -11.38
CA THR A 12 22.66 -11.28 -10.71
C THR A 12 21.82 -10.20 -10.02
N GLY A 13 20.91 -10.63 -9.15
CA GLY A 13 19.92 -9.76 -8.51
C GLY A 13 20.52 -9.00 -7.34
N TYR A 14 20.55 -7.67 -7.44
CA TYR A 14 20.75 -6.81 -6.30
C TYR A 14 19.39 -6.36 -5.77
N THR A 15 19.18 -6.49 -4.45
CA THR A 15 17.97 -6.07 -3.74
C THR A 15 18.33 -4.89 -2.85
N PHE A 16 17.61 -3.76 -2.96
CA PHE A 16 17.90 -2.60 -2.13
C PHE A 16 16.61 -2.00 -1.56
N ALA A 17 16.50 -2.05 -0.24
CA ALA A 17 15.82 -1.02 0.52
C ALA A 17 16.88 0.06 0.83
N ASP A 18 16.61 1.32 0.48
CA ASP A 18 17.36 2.50 0.93
C ASP A 18 18.84 2.66 0.49
N THR A 19 19.36 1.90 -0.49
CA THR A 19 20.73 2.12 -1.01
C THR A 19 20.79 2.45 -2.51
N PRO A 20 21.66 3.39 -2.93
CA PRO A 20 21.81 3.79 -4.33
C PRO A 20 22.38 2.66 -5.19
N PHE A 21 22.02 2.64 -6.47
CA PHE A 21 22.63 1.78 -7.47
C PHE A 21 24.15 2.04 -7.55
N SER A 22 24.94 0.98 -7.62
CA SER A 22 26.38 1.02 -7.85
C SER A 22 26.74 -0.16 -8.75
N GLY A 23 27.58 0.07 -9.76
CA GLY A 23 28.12 -1.02 -10.60
C GLY A 23 27.63 -1.09 -12.05
N LEU A 24 26.84 -0.14 -12.55
CA LEU A 24 26.62 -0.01 -13.99
C LEU A 24 27.79 0.74 -14.61
N THR A 25 28.74 0.00 -15.19
CA THR A 25 29.84 0.57 -15.97
C THR A 25 29.29 1.12 -17.29
N GLY A 26 29.89 2.19 -17.82
CA GLY A 26 29.48 2.75 -19.11
C GLY A 26 29.45 1.67 -20.20
N GLY A 27 28.33 1.57 -20.93
CA GLY A 27 28.11 0.54 -21.96
C GLY A 27 27.47 -0.76 -21.46
N SER A 28 27.26 -0.94 -20.16
CA SER A 28 26.45 -2.05 -19.62
C SER A 28 24.96 -1.81 -19.91
N THR A 29 24.28 -2.82 -20.45
CA THR A 29 22.83 -2.81 -20.62
C THR A 29 22.23 -3.80 -19.64
N ASP A 30 21.38 -3.31 -18.75
CA ASP A 30 20.59 -4.15 -17.84
C ASP A 30 19.15 -4.22 -18.35
N THR A 31 18.63 -5.43 -18.53
CA THR A 31 17.29 -5.67 -19.14
C THR A 31 16.47 -6.61 -18.26
N ASN A 32 15.14 -6.51 -18.36
CA ASN A 32 14.18 -7.31 -17.59
C ASN A 32 14.10 -7.01 -16.08
N ASN A 33 14.58 -5.83 -15.65
CA ASN A 33 14.34 -5.37 -14.29
C ASN A 33 12.90 -4.89 -14.10
N LEU A 34 12.28 -5.31 -13.00
CA LEU A 34 10.95 -4.85 -12.59
C LEU A 34 11.07 -3.78 -11.51
N LEU A 35 10.44 -2.63 -11.75
CA LEU A 35 10.25 -1.59 -10.74
C LEU A 35 8.92 -1.82 -10.03
N THR A 36 8.95 -2.13 -8.73
CA THR A 36 7.75 -2.38 -7.93
C THR A 36 7.52 -1.23 -6.94
N PHE A 37 6.26 -0.81 -6.83
CA PHE A 37 5.86 0.21 -5.86
C PHE A 37 4.98 -0.41 -4.80
N ASN A 38 5.28 -0.16 -3.53
CA ASN A 38 4.37 -0.53 -2.47
C ASN A 38 3.28 0.55 -2.34
N TYR A 39 2.05 0.20 -2.68
CA TYR A 39 0.89 1.08 -2.59
C TYR A 39 -0.01 0.79 -1.38
N THR A 40 0.36 -0.15 -0.50
CA THR A 40 -0.43 -0.46 0.71
C THR A 40 -0.54 0.76 1.61
N GLY A 41 -1.75 1.12 2.02
CA GLY A 41 -2.00 2.27 2.88
C GLY A 41 -1.97 3.63 2.17
N LEU A 42 -1.83 3.68 0.84
CA LEU A 42 -2.00 4.92 0.09
C LEU A 42 -3.50 5.18 -0.19
N GLY A 43 -3.91 6.42 0.04
CA GLY A 43 -5.22 6.91 -0.36
C GLY A 43 -5.27 7.23 -1.87
N ALA A 44 -6.46 7.57 -2.36
CA ALA A 44 -6.59 8.10 -3.71
C ALA A 44 -5.80 9.42 -3.83
N GLY A 45 -5.05 9.58 -4.92
CA GLY A 45 -4.19 10.76 -5.10
C GLY A 45 -3.11 10.59 -6.16
N ILE A 46 -2.37 11.67 -6.38
CA ILE A 46 -1.20 11.68 -7.26
C ILE A 46 0.04 11.63 -6.39
N TYR A 47 0.89 10.66 -6.67
CA TYR A 47 2.16 10.46 -5.99
C TYR A 47 3.30 10.64 -6.99
N ASN A 48 4.26 11.49 -6.63
CA ASN A 48 5.46 11.71 -7.42
C ASN A 48 6.68 11.22 -6.64
N ASN A 49 7.63 10.63 -7.35
CA ASN A 49 8.95 10.33 -6.81
C ASN A 49 10.00 10.58 -7.89
N THR A 50 11.23 10.88 -7.48
CA THR A 50 12.35 11.12 -8.39
C THR A 50 13.38 10.03 -8.18
N LEU A 51 13.64 9.27 -9.24
CA LEU A 51 14.75 8.34 -9.29
C LEU A 51 15.97 9.09 -9.82
N THR A 52 17.07 9.09 -9.05
CA THR A 52 18.31 9.78 -9.42
C THR A 52 19.40 8.76 -9.72
N PHE A 53 19.99 8.89 -10.91
CA PHE A 53 21.12 8.13 -11.40
C PHE A 53 22.39 8.99 -11.37
N SER A 54 23.14 8.93 -10.26
CA SER A 54 24.49 9.47 -10.14
C SER A 54 25.54 8.59 -10.85
N GLY A 55 25.87 8.92 -12.11
CA GLY A 55 26.92 8.23 -12.86
C GLY A 55 28.34 8.65 -12.46
N ARG A 56 29.31 7.77 -12.68
CA ARG A 56 30.75 8.11 -12.74
C ARG A 56 31.29 7.66 -14.10
N SER A 57 32.22 8.42 -14.67
CA SER A 57 33.00 7.93 -15.80
C SER A 57 33.95 6.84 -15.29
N GLN A 58 34.07 5.73 -16.02
CA GLN A 58 35.02 4.69 -15.68
C GLN A 58 35.86 4.39 -16.91
N TYR A 59 37.12 4.82 -16.88
CA TYR A 59 38.10 4.58 -17.95
C TYR A 59 39.30 3.85 -17.35
N ALA A 60 39.69 2.73 -17.96
CA ALA A 60 40.80 1.94 -17.46
C ALA A 60 42.10 2.76 -17.44
N GLY A 61 42.74 2.82 -16.27
CA GLY A 61 44.00 3.55 -16.08
C GLY A 61 43.86 5.07 -15.90
N LEU A 62 42.64 5.60 -15.78
CA LEU A 62 42.38 7.01 -15.47
C LEU A 62 41.57 7.14 -14.18
N ASN A 63 41.57 8.35 -13.59
CA ASN A 63 40.72 8.68 -12.45
C ASN A 63 39.26 8.80 -12.88
N ASP A 64 38.34 8.33 -12.03
CA ASP A 64 36.91 8.46 -12.25
C ASP A 64 36.42 9.89 -12.01
N PHE A 65 35.63 10.42 -12.95
CA PHE A 65 34.93 11.70 -12.80
C PHE A 65 33.47 11.47 -12.44
N ALA A 66 32.96 12.26 -11.50
CA ALA A 66 31.52 12.32 -11.26
C ALA A 66 30.82 12.93 -12.48
N LEU A 67 29.80 12.24 -12.99
CA LEU A 67 28.97 12.76 -14.07
C LEU A 67 27.78 13.52 -13.48
N THR A 68 27.21 14.42 -14.26
CA THR A 68 25.94 15.06 -13.90
C THR A 68 24.88 13.98 -13.72
N PRO A 69 24.15 13.96 -12.58
CA PRO A 69 23.12 12.96 -12.35
C PRO A 69 22.00 13.06 -13.39
N ILE A 70 21.51 11.90 -13.82
CA ILE A 70 20.29 11.79 -14.65
C ILE A 70 19.13 11.53 -13.71
N THR A 71 18.00 12.22 -13.88
CA THR A 71 16.81 12.01 -13.05
C THR A 71 15.63 11.55 -13.88
N ILE A 72 14.85 10.63 -13.33
CA ILE A 72 13.56 10.18 -13.89
C ILE A 72 12.47 10.48 -12.87
N THR A 73 11.50 11.29 -13.27
CA THR A 73 10.32 11.56 -12.44
C THR A 73 9.28 10.48 -12.70
N VAL A 74 8.92 9.74 -11.66
CA VAL A 74 7.83 8.76 -11.67
C VAL A 74 6.58 9.42 -11.10
N ARG A 75 5.50 9.42 -11.89
CA ARG A 75 4.17 9.86 -11.46
C ARG A 75 3.22 8.68 -11.45
N ALA A 76 2.69 8.34 -10.28
CA ALA A 76 1.66 7.33 -10.10
C ALA A 76 0.35 7.99 -9.66
N THR A 77 -0.75 7.62 -10.30
CA THR A 77 -2.09 8.05 -9.91
C THR A 77 -2.83 6.87 -9.29
N VAL A 78 -3.19 7.00 -8.02
CA VAL A 78 -4.03 6.04 -7.31
C VAL A 78 -5.48 6.52 -7.44
N THR A 79 -6.28 5.82 -8.25
CA THR A 79 -7.66 6.22 -8.60
C THR A 79 -8.72 5.66 -7.66
N GLY A 80 -8.34 4.89 -6.64
CA GLY A 80 -9.27 4.35 -5.65
C GLY A 80 -8.59 4.07 -4.32
N THR A 81 -9.35 4.21 -3.24
CA THR A 81 -9.07 3.42 -2.04
C THR A 81 -9.50 2.00 -2.39
N GLY A 82 -8.60 1.01 -2.39
CA GLY A 82 -9.05 -0.39 -2.43
C GLY A 82 -10.11 -0.60 -1.34
N PRO A 83 -11.05 -1.55 -1.49
CA PRO A 83 -12.25 -1.64 -0.65
C PRO A 83 -11.92 -1.33 0.80
N VAL A 84 -12.22 -0.11 1.23
CA VAL A 84 -12.14 0.24 2.64
C VAL A 84 -13.37 -0.45 3.18
N ASP A 85 -13.21 -1.68 3.63
CA ASP A 85 -14.25 -2.41 4.34
C ASP A 85 -14.60 -1.50 5.51
N PRO A 86 -15.74 -0.76 5.49
CA PRO A 86 -15.96 0.39 6.37
C PRO A 86 -16.25 -0.03 7.82
N GLY A 87 -15.76 -1.20 8.23
CA GLY A 87 -16.40 -2.06 9.20
C GLY A 87 -17.70 -2.57 8.59
N ALA A 88 -17.94 -3.89 8.66
CA ALA A 88 -19.24 -4.44 8.29
C ALA A 88 -20.30 -3.81 9.19
N VAL A 89 -20.96 -2.74 8.71
CA VAL A 89 -22.18 -2.23 9.32
C VAL A 89 -23.18 -3.36 9.17
N PRO A 90 -23.72 -3.91 10.29
CA PRO A 90 -24.65 -5.01 10.19
C PRO A 90 -25.79 -4.62 9.24
N GLU A 91 -26.17 -5.54 8.35
CA GLU A 91 -27.21 -5.25 7.36
C GLU A 91 -28.50 -4.81 8.06
N PRO A 92 -29.40 -4.06 7.39
CA PRO A 92 -30.67 -3.63 7.98
C PRO A 92 -31.46 -4.78 8.61
N ALA A 93 -31.37 -5.99 8.04
CA ALA A 93 -31.95 -7.21 8.60
C ALA A 93 -31.34 -7.63 9.95
N THR A 94 -30.05 -7.39 10.15
CA THR A 94 -29.38 -7.74 11.41
C THR A 94 -29.83 -6.83 12.54
N TRP A 95 -29.92 -5.51 12.29
CA TRP A 95 -30.43 -4.56 13.29
C TRP A 95 -31.90 -4.83 13.64
N THR A 96 -32.73 -5.16 12.65
CA THR A 96 -34.13 -5.50 12.90
C THR A 96 -34.26 -6.77 13.72
N MET A 97 -33.47 -7.82 13.45
CA MET A 97 -33.47 -9.05 14.25
C MET A 97 -33.02 -8.79 15.70
N MET A 98 -32.03 -7.92 15.91
CA MET A 98 -31.60 -7.52 17.26
C MET A 98 -32.70 -6.77 18.02
N ILE A 99 -33.33 -5.79 17.37
CA ILE A 99 -34.44 -5.02 17.96
C ILE A 99 -35.61 -5.93 18.28
N LEU A 100 -35.98 -6.83 17.38
CA LEU A 100 -37.10 -7.75 17.54
C LEU A 100 -36.82 -8.75 18.67
N GLY A 101 -35.61 -9.31 18.74
CA GLY A 101 -35.17 -10.18 19.82
C GLY A 101 -35.22 -9.50 21.19
N LEU A 102 -34.67 -8.28 21.32
CA LEU A 102 -34.72 -7.50 22.55
C LEU A 102 -36.16 -7.10 22.94
N GLY A 103 -36.98 -6.76 21.94
CA GLY A 103 -38.39 -6.44 22.13
C GLY A 103 -39.20 -7.62 22.67
N LEU A 104 -38.97 -8.82 22.15
CA LEU A 104 -39.60 -10.06 22.65
C LEU A 104 -39.19 -10.37 24.10
N ILE A 105 -37.90 -10.26 24.41
CA ILE A 105 -37.39 -10.50 25.77
C ILE A 105 -38.01 -9.49 26.74
N GLY A 106 -37.93 -8.19 26.44
CA GLY A 106 -38.52 -7.13 27.27
C GLY A 106 -40.03 -7.26 27.43
N GLY A 107 -40.75 -7.55 26.34
CA GLY A 107 -42.19 -7.78 26.35
C GLY A 107 -42.59 -8.98 27.22
N SER A 108 -41.83 -10.06 27.15
CA SER A 108 -42.07 -11.26 27.97
C SER A 108 -41.94 -11.00 29.47
N MET A 109 -40.92 -10.23 29.89
CA MET A 109 -40.71 -9.86 31.29
C MET A 109 -41.84 -8.97 31.80
N ARG A 110 -42.28 -7.99 31.00
CA ARG A 110 -43.36 -7.07 31.39
C ARG A 110 -44.70 -7.80 31.60
N ARG A 111 -45.00 -8.80 30.76
CA ARG A 111 -46.20 -9.64 30.91
C ARG A 111 -46.20 -10.43 32.22
N ARG A 112 -45.06 -10.98 32.63
CA ARG A 112 -44.94 -11.77 33.88
C ARG A 112 -45.15 -10.91 35.13
N THR A 113 -44.63 -9.69 35.13
CA THR A 113 -44.82 -8.76 36.26
C THR A 113 -46.29 -8.35 36.39
N ALA A 114 -46.98 -8.05 35.29
CA ALA A 114 -48.39 -7.68 35.32
C ALA A 114 -49.29 -8.80 35.88
N GLN A 115 -48.96 -10.07 35.61
CA GLN A 115 -49.68 -11.21 36.18
C GLN A 115 -49.41 -11.42 37.68
N ARG A 116 -48.27 -10.96 38.21
CA ARG A 116 -47.93 -11.06 39.65
C ARG A 116 -48.64 -10.03 40.52
N THR A 117 -48.98 -8.85 39.99
CA THR A 117 -49.68 -7.82 40.76
C THR A 117 -51.19 -8.07 40.87
N ALA A 118 -51.76 -8.92 40.03
CA ALA A 118 -53.19 -9.24 39.99
C ALA A 118 -53.59 -10.49 40.82
N ALA A 119 -52.65 -11.06 41.59
CA ALA A 119 -52.85 -12.20 42.49
C ALA A 119 -52.48 -11.79 43.92
#